data_AF-X0UIN6-F1
#
_entry.id   AF-X0UIN6-F1
#
_cell.length_a   1.000
_cell.length_b   1.000
_cell.length_c   1.000
_cell.angle_alpha   90.00
_cell.angle_beta   90.00
_cell.angle_gamma   90.00
#
_symmetry.space_group_name_H-M   'P 1'
#
loop_
_entity.id
_entity.type
_entity.pdbx_description
1 polymer ?
#
loop_
_entity_poly.entity_id
_entity_poly.type
_entity_poly.pdbx_seq_one_letter_code
_entity_poly.pdbx_strand_id
1 'polypeptide(L)'
;NVTAPGEDTFPYDCGTVVDLLAKPAEGYSFVEWSGDVGTVDNINAAETTITMSGNYSITASFGLFAGGNGTAEDPYQIADWYHLDNVRNYLSSHFIVINDLDSNSIGYTELASATAHEGKGWQPVGSTAGKFAGSFDGQGYEICDLFIDRSGGSDVGLFGVLDEAGVIENVGVSGNVTGNLNVGVLAGKNEGTVSTSYSAGSVTGDDFVGGLVGKNEGIAGNSSSSSSVIGDTRVGGLVGQNSDTVSDSYAAGNVTGSGYVGGLAGRNEGPVSNSYAAGSVIG
;
A
#
# COMPACT_ATOMS: atom_id res chain seq x y z
N ASN A 1 -3.54 17.93 19.19
CA ASN A 1 -3.67 18.70 20.45
C ASN A 1 -3.78 17.75 21.62
N VAL A 2 -3.18 18.12 22.76
CA VAL A 2 -3.44 17.45 24.04
C VAL A 2 -4.79 17.95 24.58
N THR A 3 -5.72 17.03 24.80
CA THR A 3 -7.11 17.31 25.20
C THR A 3 -7.37 17.02 26.67
N ALA A 4 -6.54 16.19 27.30
CA ALA A 4 -6.49 16.05 28.75
C ALA A 4 -5.02 15.83 29.19
N PRO A 5 -4.55 16.53 30.23
CA PRO A 5 -5.24 17.60 30.96
C PRO A 5 -5.40 18.89 30.13
N GLY A 6 -4.72 18.98 28.99
CA GLY A 6 -4.64 20.15 28.13
C GLY A 6 -3.19 20.58 27.93
N GLU A 7 -2.98 21.68 27.21
CA GLU A 7 -1.66 22.24 26.92
C GLU A 7 -1.37 23.42 27.87
N ASP A 8 -1.03 23.13 29.13
CA ASP A 8 -0.62 24.11 30.15
C ASP A 8 0.06 23.40 31.34
N THR A 9 0.35 24.16 32.41
CA THR A 9 0.83 23.66 33.70
C THR A 9 -0.35 23.35 34.62
N PHE A 10 -0.44 22.11 35.10
CA PHE A 10 -1.49 21.66 35.99
C PHE A 10 -0.91 21.14 37.32
N PRO A 11 -1.41 21.61 38.48
CA PRO A 11 -0.97 21.11 39.78
C PRO A 11 -1.67 19.81 40.14
N TYR A 12 -0.92 18.86 40.71
CA TYR A 12 -1.44 17.58 41.20
C TYR A 12 -0.77 17.19 42.52
N ASP A 13 -1.50 16.44 43.34
CA ASP A 13 -0.92 15.81 44.52
C ASP A 13 -0.04 14.61 44.13
N CYS A 14 1.00 14.34 44.92
CA CYS A 14 1.85 13.17 44.72
C CYS A 14 1.03 11.87 44.83
N GLY A 15 1.25 10.94 43.91
CA GLY A 15 0.51 9.69 43.75
C GLY A 15 -0.74 9.80 42.87
N THR A 16 -1.12 11.00 42.41
CA THR A 16 -2.25 11.16 41.49
C THR A 16 -1.95 10.47 40.16
N VAL A 17 -2.93 9.73 39.64
CA VAL A 17 -2.91 9.22 38.26
C VAL A 17 -3.66 10.21 37.39
N VAL A 18 -3.01 10.71 36.35
CA VAL A 18 -3.54 11.74 35.45
C VAL A 18 -3.65 11.16 34.05
N ASP A 19 -4.82 11.35 33.43
CA ASP A 19 -5.01 10.95 32.04
C ASP A 19 -4.26 11.89 31.08
N LEU A 20 -3.60 11.30 30.10
CA LEU A 20 -2.98 11.98 28.96
C LEU A 20 -3.74 11.56 27.70
N LEU A 21 -4.45 12.50 27.09
CA LEU A 21 -5.21 12.27 25.86
C LEU A 21 -4.74 13.21 24.76
N ALA A 22 -4.16 12.65 23.70
CA ALA A 22 -3.77 13.35 22.48
C ALA A 22 -4.75 13.06 21.34
N LYS A 23 -5.34 14.11 20.77
CA LYS A 23 -6.20 13.99 19.60
C LYS A 23 -5.48 14.53 18.36
N PRO A 24 -5.14 13.69 17.37
CA PRO A 24 -4.58 14.15 16.11
C PRO A 24 -5.60 14.94 15.29
N ALA A 25 -5.10 15.82 14.42
CA ALA A 25 -5.90 16.42 13.36
C ALA A 25 -6.17 15.38 12.25
N GLU A 26 -7.16 15.63 11.40
CA GLU A 26 -7.43 14.79 10.23
C GLU A 26 -6.17 14.65 9.34
N GLY A 27 -5.86 13.43 8.91
CA GLY A 27 -4.66 13.12 8.12
C GLY A 27 -3.34 13.07 8.91
N TYR A 28 -3.38 13.24 10.24
CA TYR A 28 -2.23 13.06 11.13
C TYR A 28 -2.49 11.90 12.09
N SER A 29 -1.40 11.31 12.57
CA SER A 29 -1.41 10.34 13.66
C SER A 29 -0.66 10.87 14.87
N PHE A 30 -1.11 10.43 16.04
CA PHE A 30 -0.29 10.50 17.24
C PHE A 30 0.91 9.55 17.06
N VAL A 31 2.11 10.05 17.35
CA VAL A 31 3.35 9.28 17.20
C VAL A 31 3.79 8.77 18.57
N GLU A 32 4.04 9.68 19.51
CA GLU A 32 4.52 9.32 20.85
C GLU A 32 4.35 10.47 21.86
N TRP A 33 4.42 10.11 23.13
CA TRP A 33 4.71 11.01 24.23
C TRP A 33 6.22 11.06 24.47
N SER A 34 6.78 12.26 24.67
CA SER A 34 8.20 12.49 24.92
C SER A 34 8.43 13.46 26.09
N GLY A 35 9.68 13.61 26.53
CA GLY A 35 10.05 14.41 27.72
C GLY A 35 10.23 13.54 28.96
N ASP A 36 9.62 13.92 30.08
CA ASP A 36 9.76 13.22 31.37
C ASP A 36 8.85 11.96 31.46
N VAL A 37 8.94 11.06 30.48
CA VAL A 37 7.97 9.96 30.31
C VAL A 37 8.18 8.73 31.21
N GLY A 38 9.07 8.83 32.21
CA GLY A 38 9.50 7.66 33.00
C GLY A 38 8.40 6.98 33.84
N THR A 39 7.26 7.64 34.06
CA THR A 39 6.09 7.10 34.76
C THR A 39 4.81 7.14 33.92
N VAL A 40 4.94 7.30 32.61
CA VAL A 40 3.84 7.19 31.65
C VAL A 40 3.60 5.71 31.35
N ASP A 41 2.35 5.25 31.42
CA ASP A 41 2.02 3.83 31.27
C ASP A 41 2.35 3.29 29.87
N ASN A 42 1.99 4.04 28.82
CA ASN A 42 2.32 3.70 27.45
C ASN A 42 2.60 4.97 26.63
N ILE A 43 3.87 5.20 26.30
CA ILE A 43 4.30 6.37 25.53
C ILE A 43 3.82 6.34 24.07
N ASN A 44 3.44 5.18 23.56
CA ASN A 44 2.98 4.99 22.16
C ASN A 44 1.45 4.95 22.04
N ALA A 45 0.72 5.21 23.13
CA ALA A 45 -0.74 5.31 23.11
C ALA A 45 -1.20 6.77 23.22
N ALA A 46 -2.03 7.19 22.27
CA ALA A 46 -2.62 8.52 22.27
C ALA A 46 -3.47 8.79 23.51
N GLU A 47 -4.05 7.73 24.09
CA GLU A 47 -4.72 7.74 25.40
C GLU A 47 -3.92 6.86 26.36
N THR A 48 -3.35 7.46 27.40
CA THR A 48 -2.54 6.79 28.42
C THR A 48 -2.69 7.52 29.76
N THR A 49 -2.03 7.04 30.81
CA THR A 49 -1.93 7.77 32.08
C THR A 49 -0.49 8.03 32.49
N ILE A 50 -0.30 8.97 33.40
CA ILE A 50 0.95 9.22 34.12
C ILE A 50 0.70 9.21 35.63
N THR A 51 1.56 8.53 36.38
CA THR A 51 1.56 8.61 37.86
C THR A 51 2.48 9.74 38.33
N MET A 52 1.92 10.71 39.05
CA MET A 52 2.62 11.90 39.52
C MET A 52 3.50 11.59 40.73
N SER A 53 4.83 11.62 40.58
CA SER A 53 5.79 11.52 41.71
C SER A 53 6.71 12.75 41.85
N GLY A 54 6.54 13.74 40.97
CA GLY A 54 7.34 14.96 40.90
C GLY A 54 6.77 15.91 39.84
N ASN A 55 7.58 16.87 39.39
CA ASN A 55 7.25 17.73 38.26
C ASN A 55 7.64 17.04 36.95
N TYR A 56 6.79 17.14 35.93
CA TYR A 56 7.00 16.52 34.63
C TYR A 56 6.73 17.52 33.51
N SER A 57 7.51 17.43 32.44
CA SER A 57 7.26 18.08 31.15
C SER A 57 7.06 17.00 30.09
N ILE A 58 5.84 16.88 29.57
CA ILE A 58 5.46 15.87 28.59
C ILE A 58 4.99 16.55 27.31
N THR A 59 5.40 16.02 26.16
CA THR A 59 5.05 16.54 24.83
C THR A 59 4.42 15.43 23.99
N ALA A 60 3.28 15.71 23.36
CA ALA A 60 2.71 14.85 22.31
C ALA A 60 3.30 15.19 20.95
N SER A 61 3.78 14.18 20.22
CA SER A 61 4.22 14.30 18.84
C SER A 61 3.16 13.79 17.88
N PHE A 62 2.99 14.48 16.75
CA PHE A 62 2.08 14.09 15.68
C PHE A 62 2.81 14.08 14.35
N GLY A 63 2.45 13.13 13.47
CA GLY A 63 3.12 12.90 12.19
C GLY A 63 2.16 12.52 11.08
N LEU A 64 2.65 12.54 9.85
CA LEU A 64 1.93 12.08 8.65
C LEU A 64 1.89 10.55 8.51
N PHE A 65 2.62 9.86 9.37
CA PHE A 65 2.71 8.42 9.47
C PHE A 65 2.56 8.04 10.94
N ALA A 66 2.29 6.77 11.24
CA ALA A 66 2.18 6.29 12.62
C ALA A 66 3.52 6.35 13.37
N GLY A 67 4.63 6.43 12.65
CA GLY A 67 5.99 6.51 13.17
C GLY A 67 7.01 6.42 12.04
N GLY A 68 8.29 6.40 12.43
CA GLY A 68 9.42 6.33 11.53
C GLY A 68 9.81 7.66 10.89
N ASN A 69 10.99 7.68 10.27
CA ASN A 69 11.54 8.85 9.60
C ASN A 69 11.80 8.63 8.10
N GLY A 70 11.50 7.43 7.60
CA GLY A 70 11.56 7.09 6.18
C GLY A 70 12.93 6.62 5.69
N THR A 71 13.91 6.44 6.59
CA THR A 71 15.18 5.74 6.28
C THR A 71 14.99 4.24 6.31
N ALA A 72 15.96 3.49 5.77
CA ALA A 72 15.93 2.03 5.78
C ALA A 72 15.95 1.44 7.20
N GLU A 73 16.62 2.11 8.15
CA GLU A 73 16.71 1.68 9.54
C GLU A 73 15.47 2.04 10.37
N ASP A 74 14.68 3.03 9.93
CA ASP A 74 13.49 3.53 10.62
C ASP A 74 12.41 3.95 9.59
N PRO A 75 11.83 2.96 8.87
CA PRO A 75 10.88 3.20 7.80
C PRO A 75 9.59 3.83 8.31
N TYR A 76 8.92 4.61 7.46
CA TYR A 76 7.61 5.16 7.75
C TYR A 76 6.58 4.05 7.96
N GLN A 77 5.80 4.17 9.03
CA GLN A 77 4.82 3.16 9.43
C GLN A 77 3.42 3.48 8.91
N ILE A 78 2.83 2.53 8.19
CA ILE A 78 1.51 2.64 7.56
C ILE A 78 0.50 1.82 8.35
N ALA A 79 -0.42 2.52 9.02
CA ALA A 79 -1.48 1.92 9.82
C ALA A 79 -2.90 2.19 9.28
N ASP A 80 -3.05 3.13 8.33
CA ASP A 80 -4.33 3.53 7.77
C ASP A 80 -4.18 4.05 6.32
N TRP A 81 -5.30 4.41 5.67
CA TRP A 81 -5.30 4.85 4.28
C TRP A 81 -4.69 6.24 4.08
N TYR A 82 -4.75 7.13 5.08
CA TYR A 82 -4.09 8.44 4.97
C TYR A 82 -2.56 8.29 4.97
N HIS A 83 -2.04 7.39 5.80
CA HIS A 83 -0.62 7.04 5.79
C HIS A 83 -0.20 6.47 4.43
N LEU A 84 -0.99 5.54 3.87
CA LEU A 84 -0.71 4.99 2.55
C LEU A 84 -0.77 6.09 1.47
N ASP A 85 -1.71 7.02 1.58
CA ASP A 85 -1.85 8.12 0.63
C ASP A 85 -0.62 9.02 0.65
N ASN A 86 -0.07 9.29 1.84
CA ASN A 86 1.12 10.12 2.02
C ASN A 86 2.37 9.56 1.33
N VAL A 87 2.45 8.25 1.04
CA VAL A 87 3.57 7.62 0.30
C VAL A 87 3.88 8.35 -1.01
N ARG A 88 2.85 8.88 -1.70
CA ARG A 88 3.00 9.62 -2.97
C ARG A 88 3.87 10.88 -2.86
N ASN A 89 4.09 11.39 -1.65
CA ASN A 89 4.90 12.57 -1.37
C ASN A 89 6.35 12.23 -0.96
N TYR A 90 6.65 10.94 -0.79
CA TYR A 90 7.92 10.43 -0.24
C TYR A 90 8.43 9.24 -1.08
N LEU A 91 8.40 9.37 -2.41
CA LEU A 91 8.61 8.28 -3.37
C LEU A 91 9.98 7.58 -3.32
N SER A 92 10.95 8.10 -2.57
CA SER A 92 12.28 7.49 -2.37
C SER A 92 12.52 7.01 -0.94
N SER A 93 11.53 7.10 -0.06
CA SER A 93 11.61 6.66 1.34
C SER A 93 11.27 5.18 1.49
N HIS A 94 11.48 4.66 2.71
CA HIS A 94 11.19 3.28 3.07
C HIS A 94 9.91 3.23 3.93
N PHE A 95 9.07 2.23 3.65
CA PHE A 95 7.75 2.08 4.26
C PHE A 95 7.53 0.65 4.74
N ILE A 96 6.87 0.53 5.89
CA ILE A 96 6.36 -0.73 6.42
C ILE A 96 4.88 -0.62 6.73
N VAL A 97 4.09 -1.65 6.39
CA VAL A 97 2.71 -1.78 6.85
C VAL A 97 2.72 -2.40 8.25
N ILE A 98 1.92 -1.84 9.16
CA ILE A 98 1.85 -2.30 10.55
C ILE A 98 0.42 -2.67 11.00
N ASN A 99 -0.55 -2.59 10.09
CA ASN A 99 -1.93 -2.97 10.31
C ASN A 99 -2.62 -3.29 8.98
N ASP A 100 -3.62 -4.17 9.01
CA ASP A 100 -4.47 -4.42 7.83
C ASP A 100 -5.21 -3.13 7.42
N LEU A 101 -5.30 -2.90 6.11
CA LEU A 101 -6.03 -1.78 5.53
C LEU A 101 -7.26 -2.31 4.81
N ASP A 102 -8.45 -2.08 5.37
CA ASP A 102 -9.71 -2.54 4.79
C ASP A 102 -10.74 -1.41 4.72
N SER A 103 -12.00 -1.77 4.45
CA SER A 103 -13.11 -0.83 4.42
C SER A 103 -13.50 -0.18 5.76
N ASN A 104 -12.97 -0.68 6.88
CA ASN A 104 -13.16 -0.14 8.23
C ASN A 104 -11.96 0.70 8.70
N SER A 105 -10.81 0.56 8.06
CA SER A 105 -9.62 1.36 8.36
C SER A 105 -9.85 2.84 8.05
N ILE A 106 -9.24 3.71 8.88
CA ILE A 106 -9.38 5.16 8.78
C ILE A 106 -8.97 5.65 7.38
N GLY A 107 -9.76 6.56 6.81
CA GLY A 107 -9.51 7.18 5.49
C GLY A 107 -10.00 6.37 4.28
N TYR A 108 -10.54 5.15 4.46
CA TYR A 108 -10.98 4.32 3.35
C TYR A 108 -12.03 4.99 2.46
N THR A 109 -13.06 5.59 3.08
CA THR A 109 -14.20 6.16 2.34
C THR A 109 -13.77 7.29 1.42
N GLU A 110 -12.80 8.09 1.88
CA GLU A 110 -12.27 9.27 1.20
C GLU A 110 -11.26 8.91 0.11
N LEU A 111 -10.49 7.83 0.31
CA LEU A 111 -9.31 7.55 -0.50
C LEU A 111 -9.43 6.33 -1.42
N ALA A 112 -10.02 5.23 -0.94
CA ALA A 112 -9.95 3.93 -1.61
C ALA A 112 -11.30 3.31 -1.97
N SER A 113 -12.41 3.85 -1.45
CA SER A 113 -13.75 3.35 -1.74
C SER A 113 -14.23 3.64 -3.17
N ALA A 114 -15.28 2.95 -3.61
CA ALA A 114 -15.95 3.22 -4.89
C ALA A 114 -16.61 4.60 -4.98
N THR A 115 -16.72 5.35 -3.89
CA THR A 115 -17.23 6.73 -3.88
C THR A 115 -16.14 7.79 -3.74
N ALA A 116 -14.91 7.38 -3.41
CA ALA A 116 -13.78 8.30 -3.29
C ALA A 116 -13.47 8.96 -4.64
N HIS A 117 -12.97 10.19 -4.60
CA HIS A 117 -12.50 10.94 -5.78
C HIS A 117 -13.50 10.96 -6.95
N GLU A 118 -14.75 11.35 -6.70
CA GLU A 118 -15.83 11.40 -7.71
C GLU A 118 -16.14 10.02 -8.32
N GLY A 119 -16.04 8.97 -7.51
CA GLY A 119 -16.30 7.59 -7.93
C GLY A 119 -15.12 6.91 -8.62
N LYS A 120 -13.94 7.52 -8.59
CA LYS A 120 -12.72 6.94 -9.17
C LYS A 120 -11.98 6.05 -8.18
N GLY A 121 -12.17 6.21 -6.86
CA GLY A 121 -11.40 5.47 -5.87
C GLY A 121 -9.95 5.89 -5.80
N TRP A 122 -9.10 4.94 -5.42
CA TRP A 122 -7.68 5.14 -5.15
C TRP A 122 -6.93 5.71 -6.34
N GLN A 123 -6.09 6.71 -6.08
CA GLN A 123 -5.18 7.27 -7.07
C GLN A 123 -3.83 6.57 -6.98
N PRO A 124 -3.34 5.93 -8.06
CA PRO A 124 -2.08 5.18 -8.05
C PRO A 124 -0.89 5.97 -7.52
N VAL A 125 -0.04 5.31 -6.73
CA VAL A 125 1.23 5.86 -6.24
C VAL A 125 2.29 5.75 -7.32
N GLY A 126 2.93 6.87 -7.64
CA GLY A 126 3.94 6.92 -8.69
C GLY A 126 3.33 7.04 -10.10
N SER A 127 4.07 7.70 -10.98
CA SER A 127 3.72 7.94 -12.38
C SER A 127 4.99 7.98 -13.23
N THR A 128 4.84 8.08 -14.54
CA THR A 128 5.99 8.26 -15.45
C THR A 128 6.82 9.52 -15.16
N ALA A 129 6.22 10.56 -14.56
CA ALA A 129 6.91 11.80 -14.18
C ALA A 129 7.58 11.74 -12.80
N GLY A 130 7.17 10.80 -11.95
CA GLY A 130 7.66 10.62 -10.59
C GLY A 130 7.37 9.19 -10.16
N LYS A 131 8.31 8.30 -10.43
CA LYS A 131 8.19 6.87 -10.15
C LYS A 131 8.46 6.58 -8.67
N PHE A 132 7.90 5.50 -8.15
CA PHE A 132 8.24 5.02 -6.82
C PHE A 132 9.60 4.31 -6.84
N ALA A 133 10.59 4.88 -6.16
CA ALA A 133 11.98 4.42 -6.09
C ALA A 133 12.40 3.98 -4.67
N GLY A 134 11.47 4.00 -3.71
CA GLY A 134 11.66 3.60 -2.33
C GLY A 134 11.44 2.10 -2.11
N SER A 135 11.32 1.69 -0.84
CA SER A 135 10.89 0.33 -0.49
C SER A 135 9.55 0.33 0.23
N PHE A 136 8.71 -0.65 -0.07
CA PHE A 136 7.42 -0.86 0.57
C PHE A 136 7.30 -2.33 0.99
N ASP A 137 7.37 -2.59 2.29
CA ASP A 137 7.26 -3.93 2.87
C ASP A 137 5.91 -4.08 3.58
N GLY A 138 5.08 -5.01 3.10
CA GLY A 138 3.76 -5.29 3.69
C GLY A 138 3.82 -6.04 5.02
N GLN A 139 4.97 -6.62 5.39
CA GLN A 139 5.17 -7.40 6.62
C GLN A 139 4.12 -8.52 6.88
N GLY A 140 3.41 -8.95 5.83
CA GLY A 140 2.34 -9.95 5.93
C GLY A 140 0.95 -9.40 6.29
N TYR A 141 0.78 -8.08 6.44
CA TYR A 141 -0.54 -7.44 6.52
C TYR A 141 -1.19 -7.33 5.14
N GLU A 142 -2.52 -7.21 5.11
CA GLU A 142 -3.29 -7.16 3.88
C GLU A 142 -3.83 -5.75 3.58
N ILE A 143 -3.89 -5.41 2.28
CA ILE A 143 -4.58 -4.24 1.76
C ILE A 143 -5.81 -4.73 1.00
N CYS A 144 -6.98 -4.59 1.61
CA CYS A 144 -8.25 -5.12 1.16
C CYS A 144 -9.19 -4.03 0.62
N ASP A 145 -10.24 -4.47 -0.08
CA ASP A 145 -11.32 -3.63 -0.59
C ASP A 145 -10.87 -2.47 -1.52
N LEU A 146 -9.66 -2.55 -2.08
CA LEU A 146 -9.12 -1.51 -2.95
C LEU A 146 -10.02 -1.32 -4.19
N PHE A 147 -10.50 -0.09 -4.42
CA PHE A 147 -11.22 0.25 -5.64
C PHE A 147 -10.45 1.29 -6.45
N ILE A 148 -10.23 1.01 -7.73
CA ILE A 148 -9.63 1.93 -8.70
C ILE A 148 -10.44 1.89 -9.98
N ASP A 149 -11.07 3.02 -10.35
CA ASP A 149 -11.57 3.26 -11.69
C ASP A 149 -10.82 4.44 -12.32
N ARG A 150 -9.89 4.09 -13.20
CA ARG A 150 -9.17 5.02 -14.07
C ARG A 150 -9.44 4.65 -15.52
N SER A 151 -10.71 4.39 -15.87
CA SER A 151 -11.15 4.13 -17.24
C SER A 151 -10.52 5.10 -18.25
N GLY A 152 -9.82 4.58 -19.26
CA GLY A 152 -9.08 5.37 -20.25
C GLY A 152 -7.64 5.75 -19.85
N GLY A 153 -7.28 5.64 -18.57
CA GLY A 153 -5.98 5.95 -18.00
C GLY A 153 -4.94 4.83 -18.12
N SER A 154 -3.67 5.20 -18.12
CA SER A 154 -2.54 4.26 -18.17
C SER A 154 -1.87 4.14 -16.80
N ASP A 155 -1.11 3.06 -16.60
CA ASP A 155 -0.30 2.81 -15.41
C ASP A 155 -1.18 2.77 -14.14
N VAL A 156 -2.06 1.77 -14.09
CA VAL A 156 -3.13 1.67 -13.10
C VAL A 156 -2.89 0.46 -12.19
N GLY A 157 -2.78 0.75 -10.89
CA GLY A 157 -2.67 -0.20 -9.78
C GLY A 157 -2.54 0.53 -8.46
N LEU A 158 -2.33 -0.18 -7.35
CA LEU A 158 -1.97 0.45 -6.07
C LEU A 158 -0.78 1.41 -6.28
N PHE A 159 0.22 0.92 -7.02
CA PHE A 159 1.29 1.70 -7.60
C PHE A 159 1.08 1.85 -9.12
N GLY A 160 1.26 3.06 -9.65
CA GLY A 160 1.20 3.30 -11.08
C GLY A 160 2.47 2.82 -11.77
N VAL A 161 3.61 3.39 -11.38
CA VAL A 161 4.92 3.07 -11.96
C VAL A 161 5.99 2.94 -10.88
N LEU A 162 6.67 1.80 -10.86
CA LEU A 162 7.88 1.58 -10.07
C LEU A 162 9.12 1.98 -10.88
N ASP A 163 10.09 2.59 -10.21
CA ASP A 163 11.43 2.84 -10.73
C ASP A 163 12.29 1.57 -10.61
N GLU A 164 13.44 1.53 -11.29
CA GLU A 164 14.42 0.43 -11.19
C GLU A 164 14.90 0.22 -9.74
N ALA A 165 15.02 1.28 -8.94
CA ALA A 165 15.35 1.19 -7.52
C ALA A 165 14.16 0.81 -6.63
N GLY A 166 12.93 0.85 -7.15
CA GLY A 166 11.71 0.59 -6.40
C GLY A 166 11.61 -0.88 -5.97
N VAL A 167 11.32 -1.10 -4.68
CA VAL A 167 11.13 -2.43 -4.11
C VAL A 167 9.75 -2.53 -3.45
N ILE A 168 8.97 -3.52 -3.86
CA ILE A 168 7.74 -3.94 -3.18
C ILE A 168 7.90 -5.38 -2.75
N GLU A 169 7.73 -5.63 -1.45
CA GLU A 169 7.84 -6.97 -0.89
C GLU A 169 6.76 -7.28 0.16
N ASN A 170 6.38 -8.56 0.26
CA ASN A 170 5.43 -9.05 1.26
C ASN A 170 4.06 -8.34 1.25
N VAL A 171 3.60 -7.87 0.09
CA VAL A 171 2.33 -7.15 -0.03
C VAL A 171 1.23 -8.06 -0.56
N GLY A 172 0.16 -8.21 0.21
CA GLY A 172 -1.11 -8.78 -0.25
C GLY A 172 -2.12 -7.68 -0.58
N VAL A 173 -2.64 -7.65 -1.81
CA VAL A 173 -3.67 -6.67 -2.23
C VAL A 173 -4.89 -7.34 -2.83
N SER A 174 -6.08 -7.06 -2.31
CA SER A 174 -7.34 -7.45 -2.96
C SER A 174 -8.13 -6.23 -3.39
N GLY A 175 -8.58 -6.20 -4.66
CA GLY A 175 -9.32 -5.04 -5.16
C GLY A 175 -9.95 -5.20 -6.54
N ASN A 176 -10.76 -4.22 -6.91
CA ASN A 176 -11.29 -4.04 -8.26
C ASN A 176 -10.56 -2.89 -8.94
N VAL A 177 -9.81 -3.20 -9.99
CA VAL A 177 -8.99 -2.24 -10.74
C VAL A 177 -9.44 -2.18 -12.20
N THR A 178 -9.86 -0.99 -12.63
CA THR A 178 -10.25 -0.67 -14.00
C THR A 178 -9.32 0.40 -14.58
N GLY A 179 -8.75 0.13 -15.75
CA GLY A 179 -7.84 1.03 -16.45
C GLY A 179 -7.92 0.87 -17.97
N ASN A 180 -6.92 1.38 -18.70
CA ASN A 180 -6.78 1.22 -20.16
C ASN A 180 -5.48 0.48 -20.50
N LEU A 181 -4.33 1.10 -20.25
CA LEU A 181 -3.01 0.53 -20.55
C LEU A 181 -2.23 0.25 -19.26
N ASN A 182 -1.47 -0.85 -19.22
CA ASN A 182 -0.64 -1.22 -18.06
C ASN A 182 -1.48 -1.28 -16.78
N VAL A 183 -2.33 -2.30 -16.68
CA VAL A 183 -3.28 -2.43 -15.57
C VAL A 183 -2.96 -3.68 -14.76
N GLY A 184 -2.75 -3.50 -13.45
CA GLY A 184 -2.60 -4.60 -12.50
C GLY A 184 -3.04 -4.18 -11.12
N VAL A 185 -3.36 -5.13 -10.24
CA VAL A 185 -3.82 -4.78 -8.88
C VAL A 185 -2.72 -4.09 -8.10
N LEU A 186 -1.51 -4.66 -8.12
CA LEU A 186 -0.39 -4.14 -7.33
C LEU A 186 0.33 -3.01 -8.06
N ALA A 187 0.69 -3.23 -9.33
CA ALA A 187 1.39 -2.24 -10.14
C ALA A 187 0.85 -2.15 -11.57
N GLY A 188 0.75 -0.93 -12.10
CA GLY A 188 0.55 -0.73 -13.54
C GLY A 188 1.78 -1.16 -14.33
N LYS A 189 2.92 -0.52 -14.03
CA LYS A 189 4.24 -0.82 -14.60
C LYS A 189 5.28 -1.07 -13.51
N ASN A 190 6.01 -2.17 -13.63
CA ASN A 190 7.15 -2.50 -12.77
C ASN A 190 8.45 -2.37 -13.57
N GLU A 191 9.34 -1.45 -13.19
CA GLU A 191 10.74 -1.43 -13.66
C GLU A 191 11.72 -1.89 -12.58
N GLY A 192 11.25 -2.07 -11.34
CA GLY A 192 12.03 -2.48 -10.17
C GLY A 192 11.75 -3.92 -9.76
N THR A 193 11.56 -4.13 -8.45
CA THR A 193 11.32 -5.47 -7.88
C THR A 193 9.97 -5.55 -7.20
N VAL A 194 9.16 -6.53 -7.61
CA VAL A 194 7.97 -7.01 -6.90
C VAL A 194 8.26 -8.44 -6.46
N SER A 195 8.25 -8.69 -5.15
CA SER A 195 8.58 -10.01 -4.61
C SER A 195 7.68 -10.45 -3.46
N THR A 196 7.49 -11.76 -3.28
CA THR A 196 6.72 -12.34 -2.15
C THR A 196 5.35 -11.69 -1.98
N SER A 197 4.71 -11.30 -3.08
CA SER A 197 3.51 -10.47 -3.08
C SER A 197 2.38 -11.16 -3.82
N TYR A 198 1.14 -10.83 -3.50
CA TYR A 198 0.01 -11.44 -4.18
C TYR A 198 -1.14 -10.49 -4.40
N SER A 199 -1.95 -10.81 -5.41
CA SER A 199 -3.18 -10.09 -5.69
C SER A 199 -4.42 -10.98 -5.77
N ALA A 200 -5.55 -10.37 -5.44
CA ALA A 200 -6.89 -10.95 -5.59
C ALA A 200 -7.90 -9.90 -6.08
N GLY A 201 -9.09 -10.36 -6.47
CA GLY A 201 -10.19 -9.50 -6.93
C GLY A 201 -10.35 -9.51 -8.45
N SER A 202 -10.46 -8.34 -9.08
CA SER A 202 -10.71 -8.21 -10.52
C SER A 202 -9.89 -7.12 -11.17
N VAL A 203 -9.41 -7.38 -12.38
CA VAL A 203 -8.69 -6.41 -13.21
C VAL A 203 -9.40 -6.31 -14.56
N THR A 204 -9.76 -5.09 -14.95
CA THR A 204 -10.33 -4.78 -16.27
C THR A 204 -9.47 -3.73 -16.96
N GLY A 205 -9.04 -4.00 -18.19
CA GLY A 205 -8.26 -3.05 -19.00
C GLY A 205 -8.46 -3.24 -20.49
N ASP A 206 -7.65 -2.59 -21.32
CA ASP A 206 -7.61 -2.77 -22.77
C ASP A 206 -6.34 -3.52 -23.18
N ASP A 207 -5.17 -3.03 -22.75
CA ASP A 207 -3.88 -3.55 -23.17
C ASP A 207 -2.88 -3.65 -22.00
N PHE A 208 -2.03 -4.68 -22.03
CA PHE A 208 -1.10 -5.01 -20.94
C PHE A 208 -1.83 -5.16 -19.59
N VAL A 209 -2.77 -6.10 -19.54
CA VAL A 209 -3.60 -6.34 -18.37
C VAL A 209 -3.11 -7.58 -17.64
N GLY A 210 -2.62 -7.41 -16.42
CA GLY A 210 -2.10 -8.49 -15.58
C GLY A 210 -2.83 -8.57 -14.25
N GLY A 211 -2.99 -9.75 -13.68
CA GLY A 211 -3.60 -9.88 -12.35
C GLY A 211 -2.78 -9.20 -11.24
N LEU A 212 -1.46 -9.24 -11.33
CA LEU A 212 -0.54 -8.58 -10.37
C LEU A 212 0.06 -7.30 -10.94
N VAL A 213 0.70 -7.39 -12.12
CA VAL A 213 1.40 -6.28 -12.78
C VAL A 213 0.94 -6.16 -14.23
N GLY A 214 0.58 -4.96 -14.69
CA GLY A 214 0.23 -4.76 -16.10
C GLY A 214 1.41 -5.02 -17.05
N LYS A 215 2.49 -4.27 -16.89
CA LYS A 215 3.74 -4.44 -17.65
C LYS A 215 4.94 -4.63 -16.73
N ASN A 216 5.62 -5.76 -16.87
CA ASN A 216 6.84 -6.08 -16.14
C ASN A 216 8.09 -5.83 -17.00
N GLU A 217 8.91 -4.87 -16.61
CA GLU A 217 10.24 -4.55 -17.15
C GLU A 217 11.36 -4.76 -16.10
N GLY A 218 11.01 -5.26 -14.91
CA GLY A 218 11.93 -5.65 -13.84
C GLY A 218 11.65 -7.07 -13.32
N ILE A 219 11.75 -7.28 -12.01
CA ILE A 219 11.55 -8.60 -11.40
C ILE A 219 10.13 -8.72 -10.83
N ALA A 220 9.43 -9.78 -11.21
CA ALA A 220 8.22 -10.27 -10.55
C ALA A 220 8.47 -11.70 -10.05
N GLY A 221 8.92 -11.82 -8.79
CA GLY A 221 9.42 -13.07 -8.21
C GLY A 221 8.58 -13.54 -7.02
N ASN A 222 8.50 -14.85 -6.79
CA ASN A 222 7.81 -15.43 -5.62
C ASN A 222 6.39 -14.87 -5.40
N SER A 223 5.69 -14.53 -6.48
CA SER A 223 4.46 -13.75 -6.42
C SER A 223 3.30 -14.47 -7.05
N SER A 224 2.08 -14.08 -6.71
CA SER A 224 0.90 -14.75 -7.26
C SER A 224 -0.27 -13.83 -7.56
N SER A 225 -1.18 -14.31 -8.41
CA SER A 225 -2.47 -13.65 -8.59
C SER A 225 -3.60 -14.66 -8.65
N SER A 226 -4.66 -14.38 -7.90
CA SER A 226 -5.95 -15.06 -7.98
C SER A 226 -7.02 -14.18 -8.65
N SER A 227 -6.64 -13.01 -9.14
CA SER A 227 -7.56 -12.02 -9.72
C SER A 227 -8.18 -12.52 -11.03
N SER A 228 -9.48 -12.24 -11.23
CA SER A 228 -10.12 -12.40 -12.54
C SER A 228 -9.66 -11.27 -13.46
N VAL A 229 -9.07 -11.59 -14.61
CA VAL A 229 -8.47 -10.62 -15.53
C VAL A 229 -9.27 -10.57 -16.83
N ILE A 230 -9.74 -9.37 -17.20
CA ILE A 230 -10.43 -9.10 -18.46
C ILE A 230 -9.69 -7.99 -19.19
N GLY A 231 -9.31 -8.22 -20.44
CA GLY A 231 -8.73 -7.19 -21.30
C GLY A 231 -8.98 -7.47 -22.78
N ASP A 232 -8.45 -6.65 -23.69
CA ASP A 232 -8.53 -6.91 -25.12
C ASP A 232 -7.26 -7.62 -25.64
N THR A 233 -6.08 -7.04 -25.41
CA THR A 233 -4.80 -7.58 -25.90
C THR A 233 -3.71 -7.61 -24.83
N ARG A 234 -2.81 -8.60 -24.91
CA ARG A 234 -1.74 -8.86 -23.92
C ARG A 234 -2.30 -8.95 -22.50
N VAL A 235 -3.18 -9.93 -22.33
CA VAL A 235 -3.88 -10.22 -21.09
C VAL A 235 -3.26 -11.46 -20.46
N GLY A 236 -2.72 -11.30 -19.25
CA GLY A 236 -2.06 -12.36 -18.51
C GLY A 236 -2.62 -12.54 -17.11
N GLY A 237 -2.66 -13.78 -16.61
CA GLY A 237 -3.16 -14.03 -15.25
C GLY A 237 -2.28 -13.44 -14.16
N LEU A 238 -0.95 -13.37 -14.36
CA LEU A 238 -0.01 -12.71 -13.45
C LEU A 238 0.45 -11.36 -14.01
N VAL A 239 0.98 -11.37 -15.23
CA VAL A 239 1.55 -10.18 -15.89
C VAL A 239 0.98 -9.98 -17.29
N GLY A 240 0.56 -8.78 -17.67
CA GLY A 240 0.04 -8.53 -19.02
C GLY A 240 1.11 -8.72 -20.09
N GLN A 241 2.20 -7.97 -19.97
CA GLN A 241 3.45 -8.22 -20.70
C GLN A 241 4.62 -8.42 -19.74
N ASN A 242 5.43 -9.44 -20.02
CA ASN A 242 6.72 -9.63 -19.39
C ASN A 242 7.86 -9.32 -20.37
N SER A 243 8.70 -8.34 -20.06
CA SER A 243 9.91 -7.99 -20.79
C SER A 243 11.20 -8.31 -20.02
N ASP A 244 11.09 -8.74 -18.76
CA ASP A 244 12.22 -9.19 -17.93
C ASP A 244 11.81 -10.44 -17.12
N THR A 245 12.09 -10.51 -15.82
CA THR A 245 12.11 -11.77 -15.08
C THR A 245 10.80 -12.02 -14.37
N VAL A 246 10.20 -13.18 -14.66
CA VAL A 246 9.18 -13.81 -13.81
C VAL A 246 9.74 -15.13 -13.26
N SER A 247 9.77 -15.28 -11.94
CA SER A 247 10.28 -16.50 -11.32
C SER A 247 9.43 -16.95 -10.14
N ASP A 248 9.34 -18.26 -9.93
CA ASP A 248 8.72 -18.87 -8.73
C ASP A 248 7.31 -18.34 -8.45
N SER A 249 6.54 -18.04 -9.51
CA SER A 249 5.29 -17.30 -9.43
C SER A 249 4.12 -18.05 -10.05
N TYR A 250 2.88 -17.72 -9.67
CA TYR A 250 1.73 -18.40 -10.24
C TYR A 250 0.48 -17.55 -10.42
N ALA A 251 -0.35 -17.94 -11.38
CA ALA A 251 -1.67 -17.35 -11.60
C ALA A 251 -2.77 -18.40 -11.47
N ALA A 252 -3.79 -18.12 -10.67
CA ALA A 252 -4.93 -18.99 -10.44
C ALA A 252 -6.26 -18.39 -10.92
N GLY A 253 -6.32 -17.08 -11.17
CA GLY A 253 -7.52 -16.40 -11.64
C GLY A 253 -7.82 -16.63 -13.11
N ASN A 254 -9.09 -16.49 -13.49
CA ASN A 254 -9.54 -16.66 -14.88
C ASN A 254 -9.09 -15.46 -15.74
N VAL A 255 -8.73 -15.73 -16.99
CA VAL A 255 -8.25 -14.72 -17.95
C VAL A 255 -9.16 -14.72 -19.17
N THR A 256 -9.67 -13.55 -19.54
CA THR A 256 -10.48 -13.35 -20.77
C THR A 256 -9.87 -12.22 -21.60
N GLY A 257 -9.65 -12.44 -22.89
CA GLY A 257 -9.34 -11.38 -23.85
C GLY A 257 -9.55 -11.82 -25.29
N SER A 258 -9.08 -11.02 -26.25
CA SER A 258 -9.32 -11.24 -27.70
C SER A 258 -8.02 -11.38 -28.52
N GLY A 259 -6.90 -10.86 -28.00
CA GLY A 259 -5.60 -10.81 -28.68
C GLY A 259 -4.60 -11.82 -28.13
N TYR A 260 -3.49 -11.33 -27.59
CA TYR A 260 -2.51 -12.19 -26.91
C TYR A 260 -2.99 -12.49 -25.48
N VAL A 261 -3.53 -13.69 -25.26
CA VAL A 261 -4.05 -14.11 -23.95
C VAL A 261 -3.27 -15.31 -23.43
N GLY A 262 -2.76 -15.22 -22.20
CA GLY A 262 -2.00 -16.30 -21.57
C GLY A 262 -2.34 -16.46 -20.10
N GLY A 263 -2.30 -17.70 -19.60
CA GLY A 263 -2.63 -17.98 -18.21
C GLY A 263 -1.68 -17.33 -17.20
N LEU A 264 -0.40 -17.17 -17.55
CA LEU A 264 0.60 -16.50 -16.71
C LEU A 264 0.94 -15.12 -17.26
N ALA A 265 1.37 -15.07 -18.52
CA ALA A 265 1.74 -13.84 -19.23
C ALA A 265 0.99 -13.73 -20.56
N GLY A 266 0.44 -12.56 -20.88
CA GLY A 266 -0.22 -12.33 -22.18
C GLY A 266 0.79 -12.28 -23.33
N ARG A 267 1.87 -11.51 -23.16
CA ARG A 267 3.06 -11.54 -24.04
C ARG A 267 4.31 -11.70 -23.21
N ASN A 268 5.19 -12.61 -23.61
CA ASN A 268 6.45 -12.87 -22.93
C ASN A 268 7.64 -12.63 -23.85
N GLU A 269 8.54 -11.76 -23.44
CA GLU A 269 9.81 -11.42 -24.09
C GLU A 269 11.02 -11.66 -23.18
N GLY A 270 10.79 -11.78 -21.87
CA GLY A 270 11.82 -12.06 -20.87
C GLY A 270 11.81 -13.49 -20.33
N PRO A 271 12.73 -13.84 -19.42
CA PRO A 271 12.80 -15.16 -18.82
C PRO A 271 11.61 -15.45 -17.89
N VAL A 272 11.10 -16.68 -17.98
CA VAL A 272 10.11 -17.25 -17.05
C VAL A 272 10.64 -18.56 -16.51
N SER A 273 10.68 -18.71 -15.19
CA SER A 273 11.19 -19.94 -14.53
C SER A 273 10.32 -20.34 -13.34
N ASN A 274 10.22 -21.64 -13.06
CA ASN A 274 9.50 -22.20 -11.91
C ASN A 274 8.09 -21.64 -11.67
N SER A 275 7.39 -21.29 -12.76
CA SER A 275 6.11 -20.58 -12.68
C SER A 275 5.01 -21.35 -13.40
N TYR A 276 3.77 -21.21 -12.94
CA TYR A 276 2.64 -21.95 -13.51
C TYR A 276 1.34 -21.12 -13.54
N ALA A 277 0.40 -21.55 -14.38
CA ALA A 277 -0.95 -21.00 -14.40
C ALA A 277 -1.96 -22.14 -14.24
N ALA A 278 -3.01 -21.89 -13.46
CA ALA A 278 -4.08 -22.84 -13.14
C ALA A 278 -5.49 -22.32 -13.49
N GLY A 279 -5.64 -21.03 -13.76
CA GLY A 279 -6.92 -20.42 -14.14
C GLY A 279 -7.36 -20.74 -15.57
N SER A 280 -8.66 -20.62 -15.85
CA SER A 280 -9.20 -20.78 -17.20
C SER A 280 -8.78 -19.61 -18.09
N VAL A 281 -8.48 -19.90 -19.36
CA VAL A 281 -8.12 -18.88 -20.37
C VAL A 281 -9.13 -18.90 -21.50
N ILE A 282 -9.72 -17.74 -21.78
CA ILE A 282 -10.62 -17.49 -22.91
C ILE A 282 -9.97 -16.40 -23.78
N GLY A 283 -9.72 -16.72 -25.05
CA GLY A 283 -9.09 -15.85 -26.03
C GLY A 283 -9.97 -15.64 -27.26
#